data_AF-A0A349HVB1-F1
#
_entry.id   AF-A0A349HVB1-F1
#
_cell.length_a   1.000
_cell.length_b   1.000
_cell.length_c   1.000
_cell.angle_alpha   90.00
_cell.angle_beta   90.00
_cell.angle_gamma   90.00
#
_symmetry.space_group_name_H-M   'P 1'
#
loop_
_entity.id
_entity.type
_entity.pdbx_description
1 polymer ?
#
loop_
_entity_poly.entity_id
_entity_poly.type
_entity_poly.pdbx_seq_one_letter_code
_entity_poly.pdbx_strand_id
1 'polypeptide(L)'
;MKDDKEIEKILLNDEEYENFVNKRTEQNFEKELEDSCSNEVVVEDFKSVPKEKLFSKNSLYSVINKTSKTKSYINGVQAEGFLGSQNIVRANFLDKKINSFVAGDMYIKFYKYKV
;
A
#
# COMPACT_ATOMS: atom_id res chain seq x y z
N MET A 1 35.12 -20.70 -17.12
CA MET A 1 35.14 -21.46 -18.40
C MET A 1 33.88 -22.26 -18.69
N LYS A 2 33.26 -22.97 -17.73
CA LYS A 2 31.93 -23.58 -17.97
C LYS A 2 30.80 -22.56 -17.84
N ASP A 3 30.85 -21.69 -16.82
CA ASP A 3 29.83 -20.66 -16.58
C ASP A 3 29.78 -19.60 -17.69
N ASP A 4 30.93 -19.20 -18.24
CA ASP A 4 31.00 -18.16 -19.29
C ASP A 4 30.30 -18.59 -20.59
N LYS A 5 30.33 -19.90 -20.92
CA LYS A 5 29.70 -20.44 -22.14
C LYS A 5 28.18 -20.57 -22.01
N GLU A 6 27.67 -20.75 -20.79
CA GLU A 6 26.23 -20.75 -20.53
C GLU A 6 25.68 -19.32 -20.58
N ILE A 7 26.39 -18.35 -20.01
CA ILE A 7 26.01 -16.94 -20.05
C ILE A 7 25.99 -16.41 -21.49
N GLU A 8 26.99 -16.75 -22.31
CA GLU A 8 26.99 -16.39 -23.74
C GLU A 8 25.79 -16.98 -24.48
N LYS A 9 25.39 -18.23 -24.21
CA LYS A 9 24.20 -18.84 -24.83
C LYS A 9 22.93 -18.11 -24.46
N ILE A 10 22.77 -17.76 -23.18
CA ILE A 10 21.63 -17.00 -22.67
C ILE A 10 21.57 -15.62 -23.33
N LEU A 11 22.71 -14.94 -23.51
CA LEU A 11 22.78 -13.62 -24.17
C LEU A 11 22.48 -13.66 -25.68
N LEU A 12 22.68 -14.81 -26.32
CA LEU A 12 22.45 -15.00 -27.76
C LEU A 12 21.02 -15.48 -28.08
N ASN A 13 20.24 -15.81 -27.04
CA ASN A 13 18.86 -16.26 -27.15
C ASN A 13 17.94 -15.26 -26.43
N ASP A 14 17.22 -14.44 -27.21
CA ASP A 14 16.38 -13.35 -26.71
C ASP A 14 15.39 -13.80 -25.62
N GLU A 15 14.83 -15.00 -25.73
CA GLU A 15 13.87 -15.53 -24.74
C GLU A 15 14.56 -15.95 -23.42
N GLU A 16 15.72 -16.56 -23.50
CA GLU A 16 16.50 -16.94 -22.31
C GLU A 16 17.09 -15.71 -21.62
N TYR A 17 17.50 -14.70 -22.38
CA TYR A 17 17.97 -13.41 -21.88
C TYR A 17 16.87 -12.66 -21.11
N GLU A 18 15.69 -12.50 -21.70
CA GLU A 18 14.56 -11.83 -21.05
C GLU A 18 14.16 -12.54 -19.74
N ASN A 19 14.11 -13.87 -19.74
CA ASN A 19 13.82 -14.64 -18.54
C ASN A 19 14.89 -14.45 -17.45
N PHE A 20 16.17 -14.40 -17.83
CA PHE A 20 17.26 -14.13 -16.89
C PHE A 20 17.19 -12.73 -16.29
N VAL A 21 16.94 -11.71 -17.11
CA VAL A 21 16.80 -10.32 -16.67
C VAL A 21 15.61 -10.16 -15.74
N ASN A 22 14.45 -10.72 -16.09
CA ASN A 22 13.24 -10.65 -15.28
C ASN A 22 13.43 -11.35 -13.93
N LYS A 23 14.03 -12.53 -13.89
CA LYS A 23 14.32 -13.25 -12.64
C LYS A 23 15.29 -12.51 -11.74
N ARG A 24 16.35 -11.93 -12.31
CA ARG A 24 17.30 -11.12 -11.53
C ARG A 24 16.65 -9.85 -10.99
N THR A 25 15.77 -9.25 -11.78
CA THR A 25 14.99 -8.08 -11.39
C THR A 25 14.03 -8.41 -10.24
N GLU A 26 13.28 -9.50 -10.33
CA GLU A 26 12.41 -10.02 -9.27
C GLU A 26 13.19 -10.25 -7.97
N GLN A 27 14.34 -10.94 -8.02
CA GLN A 27 15.19 -11.18 -6.85
C GLN A 27 15.70 -9.89 -6.19
N ASN A 28 15.97 -8.83 -6.97
CA ASN A 28 16.35 -7.54 -6.40
C ASN A 28 15.17 -6.89 -5.68
N PHE A 29 13.97 -6.93 -6.27
CA PHE A 29 12.76 -6.43 -5.63
C PHE A 29 12.43 -7.20 -4.33
N GLU A 30 12.58 -8.52 -4.32
CA GLU A 30 12.36 -9.34 -3.13
C GLU A 30 13.31 -8.96 -1.99
N LYS A 31 14.61 -8.77 -2.27
CA LYS A 31 15.59 -8.35 -1.27
C LYS A 31 15.29 -6.96 -0.70
N GLU A 32 14.94 -6.01 -1.57
CA GLU A 32 14.55 -4.66 -1.12
C GLU A 32 13.31 -4.70 -0.22
N LEU A 33 12.37 -5.62 -0.49
CA LEU A 33 11.21 -5.84 0.36
C LEU A 33 11.59 -6.44 1.71
N GLU A 34 12.46 -7.45 1.75
CA GLU A 34 12.94 -8.07 3.00
C GLU A 34 13.69 -7.08 3.88
N ASP A 35 14.59 -6.27 3.30
CA ASP A 35 15.35 -5.24 4.02
C ASP A 35 14.45 -4.13 4.58
N SER A 36 13.28 -3.90 3.97
CA SER A 36 12.31 -2.90 4.40
C SER A 36 11.35 -3.38 5.52
N CYS A 37 11.29 -4.68 5.79
CA CYS A 37 10.46 -5.27 6.84
C CYS A 37 11.07 -5.05 8.24
N SER A 38 11.11 -3.79 8.66
CA SER A 38 11.40 -3.44 10.05
C SER A 38 10.19 -3.77 10.96
N ASN A 39 10.46 -4.03 12.25
CA ASN A 39 9.45 -4.26 13.28
C ASN A 39 8.66 -2.96 13.56
N GLU A 40 7.82 -2.54 12.61
CA GLU A 40 7.02 -1.33 12.71
C GLU A 40 6.01 -1.45 13.86
N VAL A 41 6.00 -0.47 14.76
CA VAL A 41 4.96 -0.38 15.78
C VAL A 41 3.65 -0.03 15.07
N VAL A 42 2.63 -0.86 15.24
CA VAL A 42 1.32 -0.68 14.62
C VAL A 42 0.32 -0.20 15.68
N VAL A 43 -0.34 0.93 15.40
CA VAL A 43 -1.46 1.43 16.21
C VAL A 43 -2.76 1.14 15.48
N GLU A 44 -3.53 0.18 15.98
CA GLU A 44 -4.84 -0.19 15.42
C GLU A 44 -6.00 0.60 16.06
N ASP A 45 -5.82 1.07 17.30
CA ASP A 45 -6.82 1.91 17.93
C ASP A 45 -6.83 3.32 17.31
N PHE A 46 -7.87 3.59 16.53
CA PHE A 46 -8.12 4.87 15.90
C PHE A 46 -8.08 6.05 16.88
N LYS A 47 -8.58 5.87 18.11
CA LYS A 47 -8.60 6.94 19.10
C LYS A 47 -7.20 7.29 19.62
N SER A 48 -6.26 6.36 19.54
CA SER A 48 -4.87 6.54 19.97
C SER A 48 -3.99 7.20 18.90
N VAL A 49 -4.43 7.26 17.64
CA VAL A 49 -3.65 7.89 16.55
C VAL A 49 -3.69 9.43 16.67
N PRO A 50 -2.54 10.14 16.60
CA PRO A 50 -2.52 11.60 16.56
C PRO A 50 -3.30 12.16 15.36
N LYS A 51 -3.99 13.31 15.55
CA LYS A 51 -4.87 13.88 14.50
C LYS A 51 -4.10 14.17 13.21
N GLU A 52 -2.90 14.74 13.29
CA GLU A 52 -2.05 15.01 12.13
C GLU A 52 -1.60 13.76 11.36
N LYS A 53 -1.68 12.57 11.98
CA LYS A 53 -1.24 11.31 11.37
C LYS A 53 -2.36 10.56 10.66
N LEU A 54 -3.63 10.90 10.94
CA LEU A 54 -4.79 10.20 10.39
C LEU A 54 -4.80 10.14 8.85
N PHE A 55 -4.44 11.25 8.18
CA PHE A 55 -4.38 11.31 6.72
C PHE A 55 -2.94 11.26 6.16
N SER A 56 -2.00 10.73 6.93
CA SER A 56 -0.61 10.56 6.48
C SER A 56 -0.42 9.33 5.59
N LYS A 57 0.72 9.25 4.90
CA LYS A 57 1.12 8.08 4.11
C LYS A 57 1.23 6.79 4.94
N ASN A 58 1.48 6.91 6.23
CA ASN A 58 1.67 5.76 7.13
C ASN A 58 0.35 5.25 7.73
N SER A 59 -0.75 6.00 7.56
CA SER A 59 -2.09 5.52 7.90
C SER A 59 -2.65 4.66 6.77
N LEU A 60 -3.25 3.53 7.13
CA LEU A 60 -3.85 2.57 6.21
C LEU A 60 -5.36 2.48 6.46
N TYR A 61 -6.11 2.49 5.36
CA TYR A 61 -7.56 2.43 5.35
C TYR A 61 -8.02 1.26 4.50
N SER A 62 -9.04 0.54 4.95
CA SER A 62 -9.73 -0.44 4.11
C SER A 62 -10.81 0.24 3.28
N VAL A 63 -10.87 -0.09 2.00
CA VAL A 63 -11.92 0.33 1.08
C VAL A 63 -12.69 -0.90 0.64
N ILE A 64 -14.00 -0.89 0.87
CA ILE A 64 -14.92 -1.90 0.32
C ILE A 64 -15.67 -1.24 -0.82
N ASN A 65 -15.48 -1.74 -2.03
CA ASN A 65 -16.20 -1.28 -3.21
C ASN A 65 -17.40 -2.19 -3.47
N LYS A 66 -18.60 -1.62 -3.38
CA LYS A 66 -19.86 -2.37 -3.57
C LYS A 66 -20.02 -2.90 -4.99
N THR A 67 -19.52 -2.17 -5.99
CA THR A 67 -19.68 -2.47 -7.43
C THR A 67 -18.75 -3.59 -7.87
N SER A 68 -17.47 -3.52 -7.54
CA SER A 68 -16.50 -4.57 -7.86
C SER A 68 -16.52 -5.73 -6.86
N LYS A 69 -17.18 -5.59 -5.71
CA LYS A 69 -17.19 -6.55 -4.60
C LYS A 69 -15.78 -6.88 -4.09
N THR A 70 -14.87 -5.91 -4.16
CA THR A 70 -13.48 -6.07 -3.71
C THR A 70 -13.22 -5.28 -2.42
N LYS A 71 -12.26 -5.78 -1.64
CA LYS A 71 -11.65 -5.06 -0.52
C LYS A 71 -10.22 -4.71 -0.90
N SER A 72 -9.87 -3.43 -0.83
CA SER A 72 -8.51 -2.93 -1.05
C SER A 72 -8.05 -2.10 0.13
N TYR A 73 -6.77 -1.71 0.12
CA TYR A 73 -6.19 -0.83 1.13
C TYR A 73 -5.57 0.38 0.46
N ILE A 74 -5.77 1.55 1.07
CA ILE A 74 -5.24 2.82 0.60
C ILE A 74 -4.57 3.56 1.76
N ASN A 75 -3.64 4.47 1.46
CA ASN A 75 -3.04 5.29 2.48
C ASN A 75 -3.95 6.46 2.92
N GLY A 76 -3.56 7.17 3.97
CA GLY A 76 -4.34 8.27 4.53
C GLY A 76 -4.52 9.46 3.58
N VAL A 77 -3.55 9.74 2.72
CA VAL A 77 -3.64 10.83 1.73
C VAL A 77 -4.73 10.51 0.70
N GLN A 78 -4.77 9.26 0.23
CA GLN A 78 -5.82 8.78 -0.68
C GLN A 78 -7.18 8.80 0.00
N ALA A 79 -7.27 8.36 1.27
CA ALA A 79 -8.50 8.39 2.04
C ALA A 79 -9.03 9.83 2.21
N GLU A 80 -8.16 10.81 2.46
CA GLU A 80 -8.55 12.22 2.51
C GLU A 80 -9.06 12.73 1.16
N GLY A 81 -8.47 12.27 0.06
CA GLY A 81 -8.95 12.54 -1.30
C GLY A 81 -10.41 12.10 -1.51
N PHE A 82 -10.81 10.94 -0.99
CA PHE A 82 -12.18 10.45 -1.07
C PHE A 82 -13.20 11.33 -0.32
N LEU A 83 -12.77 12.09 0.69
CA LEU A 83 -13.64 13.04 1.38
C LEU A 83 -13.99 14.23 0.49
N GLY A 84 -13.10 14.64 -0.44
CA GLY A 84 -13.34 15.77 -1.34
C GLY A 84 -13.82 17.03 -0.59
N SER A 85 -15.02 17.50 -0.91
CA SER A 85 -15.67 18.67 -0.29
C SER A 85 -16.48 18.37 0.99
N GLN A 86 -16.48 17.13 1.48
CA GLN A 86 -17.23 16.71 2.68
C GLN A 86 -16.56 17.18 3.99
N ASN A 87 -16.48 18.50 4.18
CA ASN A 87 -15.76 19.12 5.30
C ASN A 87 -16.27 18.71 6.69
N ILE A 88 -17.57 18.48 6.84
CA ILE A 88 -18.16 18.02 8.10
C ILE A 88 -17.69 16.60 8.44
N VAL A 89 -17.68 15.71 7.46
CA VAL A 89 -17.21 14.33 7.62
C VAL A 89 -15.72 14.33 7.95
N ARG A 90 -14.92 15.15 7.25
CA ARG A 90 -13.50 15.35 7.55
C ARG A 90 -13.28 15.82 8.99
N ALA A 91 -14.01 16.85 9.43
CA ALA A 91 -13.92 17.36 10.80
C ALA A 91 -14.29 16.30 11.84
N ASN A 92 -15.38 15.55 11.62
CA ASN A 92 -15.78 14.47 12.51
C ASN A 92 -14.74 13.34 12.58
N PHE A 93 -14.05 13.07 11.48
CA PHE A 93 -12.96 12.10 11.43
C PHE A 93 -11.75 12.59 12.24
N LEU A 94 -11.32 13.83 12.03
CA LEU A 94 -10.23 14.47 12.77
C LEU A 94 -10.55 14.60 14.27
N ASP A 95 -11.81 14.83 14.62
CA ASP A 95 -12.31 14.84 16.00
C ASP A 95 -12.49 13.46 16.60
N LYS A 96 -12.17 12.40 15.85
CA LYS A 96 -12.26 11.00 16.29
C LYS A 96 -13.69 10.56 16.66
N LYS A 97 -14.70 11.25 16.13
CA LYS A 97 -16.13 10.92 16.32
C LYS A 97 -16.55 9.76 15.43
N ILE A 98 -15.95 9.66 14.25
CA ILE A 98 -16.17 8.58 13.28
C ILE A 98 -14.81 8.03 12.83
N ASN A 99 -14.75 6.75 12.51
CA ASN A 99 -13.58 6.07 11.95
C ASN A 99 -13.84 5.48 10.56
N SER A 100 -15.00 5.78 9.97
CA SER A 100 -15.38 5.38 8.62
C SER A 100 -16.31 6.38 7.96
N PHE A 101 -16.36 6.37 6.63
CA PHE A 101 -17.27 7.17 5.82
C PHE A 101 -17.56 6.50 4.47
N VAL A 102 -18.54 7.03 3.74
CA VAL A 102 -18.94 6.54 2.41
C VAL A 102 -18.60 7.61 1.35
N ALA A 103 -18.07 7.17 0.21
CA ALA A 103 -17.84 8.00 -0.96
C ALA A 103 -18.34 7.25 -2.21
N GLY A 104 -19.52 7.64 -2.71
CA GLY A 104 -20.20 6.90 -3.79
C GLY A 104 -20.50 5.46 -3.37
N ASP A 105 -20.03 4.49 -4.18
CA ASP A 105 -20.17 3.05 -3.93
C ASP A 105 -19.08 2.46 -3.03
N MET A 106 -18.23 3.31 -2.44
CA MET A 106 -17.09 2.89 -1.63
C MET A 106 -17.34 3.20 -0.15
N TYR A 107 -17.09 2.21 0.71
CA TYR A 107 -17.03 2.37 2.14
C TYR A 107 -15.56 2.37 2.59
N ILE A 108 -15.13 3.45 3.23
CA ILE A 108 -13.76 3.66 3.65
C ILE A 108 -13.72 3.65 5.18
N LYS A 109 -12.83 2.84 5.77
CA LYS A 109 -12.69 2.69 7.22
C LYS A 109 -11.21 2.67 7.61
N PHE A 110 -10.87 3.38 8.68
CA PHE A 110 -9.53 3.33 9.27
C PHE A 110 -9.19 1.89 9.65
N TYR A 111 -7.99 1.44 9.30
CA TYR A 111 -7.52 0.09 9.58
C TYR A 111 -6.36 0.10 10.58
N LYS A 112 -5.26 0.82 10.29
CA LYS A 112 -4.12 0.93 11.20
C LYS A 112 -3.22 2.12 10.86
N TYR A 113 -2.43 2.57 11.81
CA TYR A 113 -1.33 3.51 11.62
C TYR A 113 0.00 2.80 11.87
N LYS A 114 0.93 2.90 10.93
CA LYS A 114 2.31 2.43 11.08
C LYS A 114 3.16 3.58 11.62
N VAL A 115 3.80 3.37 12.76
CA VAL A 115 4.65 4.40 13.41
C VAL A 115 5.94 4.56 12.61
#